data_AF-A0A3A6ME09-F1
#
_entry.id   AF-A0A3A6ME09-F1
#
_cell.length_a   1.000
_cell.length_b   1.000
_cell.length_c   1.000
_cell.angle_alpha   90.00
_cell.angle_beta   90.00
_cell.angle_gamma   90.00
#
_symmetry.space_group_name_H-M   'P 1'
#
loop_
_entity.id
_entity.type
_entity.pdbx_description
1 polymer ?
#
loop_
_entity_poly.entity_id
_entity_poly.type
_entity_poly.pdbx_seq_one_letter_code
_entity_poly.pdbx_strand_id
1 'polypeptide(L)'
;MNITQIGRFGMLLMMASVAISCSDPNPLDSYTRVPFEKTETDDGNGDGDGDGAGGLFEKGNGTDSKPYMIMNATQIRNMRSVLKSGMKVYFQLGADIDMAGIDDWQSLNGSGDFPYEIDFDGDSHVIKNFKCSAGDYPSFFGVLCGDCRNVGFVNASVSSARQGIGIITGYLGLKDKGNGNKTGRIVNCYTTGEVIGSGAAGGIAGVLANSYDGQESYIKNCYSNATVSDQAASGGKAGGIAGRKVGVGGFIENCYAYGAVSATKGGVGGILGQIDKSCDIAIKNSAAWSNLTGVDASSTVGRIVGVSASLGSYENCYACESIVLKVNEKTITASDESSATGTTFHGVAKSAEELGNIIVAWNPNLWKKGTNGYPIFQWSE
;
A
#
# COMPACT_ATOMS: atom_id res chain seq x y z
N MET A 1 29.83 -57.95 -35.72
CA MET A 1 29.80 -59.02 -34.70
C MET A 1 31.22 -59.32 -34.26
N ASN A 2 31.75 -58.57 -33.28
CA ASN A 2 32.71 -59.00 -32.24
C ASN A 2 33.15 -57.78 -31.40
N ILE A 3 33.57 -58.04 -30.17
CA ILE A 3 33.72 -57.08 -29.07
C ILE A 3 35.17 -57.12 -28.55
N THR A 4 35.54 -56.14 -27.69
CA THR A 4 36.79 -55.98 -26.90
C THR A 4 37.90 -55.20 -27.63
N GLN A 5 38.72 -54.33 -26.99
CA GLN A 5 38.97 -54.07 -25.56
C GLN A 5 39.11 -52.57 -25.17
N ILE A 6 38.57 -52.24 -23.99
CA ILE A 6 39.19 -51.53 -22.83
C ILE A 6 39.90 -50.17 -23.01
N GLY A 7 39.34 -49.16 -22.32
CA GLY A 7 40.06 -48.03 -21.71
C GLY A 7 39.07 -47.00 -21.14
N ARG A 8 39.32 -46.28 -20.03
CA ARG A 8 40.31 -46.42 -18.94
C ARG A 8 39.88 -45.47 -17.78
N PHE A 9 40.18 -45.83 -16.52
CA PHE A 9 40.10 -45.00 -15.29
C PHE A 9 38.74 -44.49 -14.76
N GLY A 10 38.68 -44.34 -13.42
CA GLY A 10 37.97 -43.20 -12.80
C GLY A 10 36.88 -43.45 -11.76
N MET A 11 37.02 -44.44 -10.87
CA MET A 11 36.08 -44.62 -9.75
C MET A 11 36.09 -43.41 -8.80
N LEU A 12 35.00 -42.63 -8.73
CA LEU A 12 34.81 -41.59 -7.72
C LEU A 12 33.93 -42.12 -6.58
N LEU A 13 34.40 -41.91 -5.35
CA LEU A 13 33.91 -42.54 -4.14
C LEU A 13 32.58 -41.94 -3.68
N MET A 14 31.56 -42.76 -3.42
CA MET A 14 30.46 -42.36 -2.55
C MET A 14 30.95 -42.33 -1.11
N MET A 15 30.85 -41.18 -0.44
CA MET A 15 30.84 -41.12 1.02
C MET A 15 29.46 -40.66 1.49
N ALA A 16 28.76 -41.57 2.16
CA ALA A 16 27.65 -41.23 3.02
C ALA A 16 28.21 -40.80 4.38
N SER A 17 27.94 -39.56 4.78
CA SER A 17 28.25 -39.06 6.12
C SER A 17 26.94 -38.91 6.88
N VAL A 18 26.67 -39.85 7.80
CA VAL A 18 25.55 -39.76 8.74
C VAL A 18 25.86 -38.68 9.79
N ALA A 19 24.82 -37.97 10.22
CA ALA A 19 24.92 -36.85 11.15
C ALA A 19 25.48 -37.24 12.54
N ILE A 20 26.07 -36.25 13.22
CA ILE A 20 25.65 -35.71 14.53
C ILE A 20 26.46 -34.44 14.79
N SER A 21 25.79 -33.31 15.02
CA SER A 21 26.30 -32.20 15.85
C SER A 21 25.11 -31.35 16.28
N CYS A 22 25.00 -31.08 17.58
CA CYS A 22 23.84 -30.43 18.18
C CYS A 22 23.84 -28.92 17.94
N SER A 23 22.66 -28.37 17.66
CA SER A 23 22.15 -27.16 18.31
C SER A 23 20.71 -26.94 17.85
N ASP A 24 19.76 -26.99 18.77
CA ASP A 24 18.40 -26.51 18.49
C ASP A 24 18.45 -25.02 18.13
N PRO A 25 17.75 -24.56 17.08
CA PRO A 25 17.60 -23.14 16.82
C PRO A 25 16.69 -22.55 17.91
N ASN A 26 17.30 -21.93 18.92
CA ASN A 26 16.58 -21.23 19.98
C ASN A 26 15.85 -20.02 19.37
N PRO A 27 14.50 -19.96 19.37
CA PRO A 27 13.72 -18.99 18.58
C PRO A 27 13.68 -17.57 19.18
N LEU A 28 14.76 -17.14 19.82
CA LEU A 28 14.88 -15.89 20.59
C LEU A 28 15.98 -14.95 20.08
N ASP A 29 16.60 -15.23 18.93
CA ASP A 29 17.60 -14.35 18.32
C ASP A 29 16.97 -13.28 17.43
N SER A 30 16.75 -12.09 18.01
CA SER A 30 16.33 -10.90 17.25
C SER A 30 17.34 -10.60 16.14
N TYR A 31 16.90 -10.65 14.87
CA TYR A 31 17.71 -10.26 13.70
C TYR A 31 18.05 -8.74 13.65
N THR A 32 17.64 -8.01 14.68
CA THR A 32 17.82 -6.57 14.87
C THR A 32 18.40 -6.29 16.27
N ARG A 33 18.96 -5.10 16.52
CA ARG A 33 19.56 -4.75 17.82
C ARG A 33 18.52 -4.25 18.84
N VAL A 34 17.69 -5.16 19.38
CA VAL A 34 16.99 -5.03 20.67
C VAL A 34 16.91 -6.44 21.28
N PRO A 35 17.78 -6.77 22.25
CA PRO A 35 17.50 -6.56 23.69
C PRO A 35 18.70 -5.86 24.41
N PHE A 36 18.84 -5.73 25.74
CA PHE A 36 18.26 -6.40 26.92
C PHE A 36 18.26 -5.45 28.15
N GLU A 37 17.11 -5.26 28.83
CA GLU A 37 16.93 -5.16 30.30
C GLU A 37 15.48 -4.74 30.66
N LYS A 38 14.72 -5.63 31.28
CA LYS A 38 13.59 -5.31 32.17
C LYS A 38 13.70 -6.25 33.35
N THR A 39 13.78 -5.71 34.57
CA THR A 39 13.80 -6.50 35.80
C THR A 39 12.50 -7.27 35.93
N GLU A 40 12.59 -8.56 36.23
CA GLU A 40 11.43 -9.43 36.45
C GLU A 40 10.54 -8.89 37.57
N THR A 41 9.34 -8.42 37.22
CA THR A 41 8.16 -8.61 38.07
C THR A 41 7.43 -9.82 37.50
N ASP A 42 7.52 -10.94 38.23
CA ASP A 42 6.84 -12.18 37.89
C ASP A 42 5.35 -12.05 38.20
N ASP A 43 4.60 -11.64 37.18
CA ASP A 43 3.13 -11.50 37.22
C ASP A 43 2.41 -12.87 37.04
N GLY A 44 3.09 -14.00 37.21
CA GLY A 44 2.52 -15.26 37.69
C GLY A 44 1.40 -15.92 36.86
N ASN A 45 1.24 -15.55 35.58
CA ASN A 45 0.18 -16.09 34.72
C ASN A 45 0.76 -16.46 33.34
N GLY A 46 1.01 -17.75 33.14
CA GLY A 46 1.81 -18.25 32.03
C GLY A 46 1.06 -18.34 30.70
N ASP A 47 1.38 -17.42 29.79
CA ASP A 47 1.42 -17.67 28.34
C ASP A 47 2.90 -17.56 27.91
N GLY A 48 3.41 -18.54 27.14
CA GLY A 48 4.86 -18.79 27.00
C GLY A 48 5.70 -17.76 26.23
N ASP A 49 5.10 -16.69 25.72
CA ASP A 49 5.79 -15.58 25.05
C ASP A 49 5.76 -14.36 25.99
N GLY A 50 6.91 -13.95 26.54
CA GLY A 50 6.99 -12.77 27.42
C GLY A 50 6.52 -11.47 26.73
N ASP A 51 6.08 -10.49 27.52
CA ASP A 51 5.47 -9.25 27.00
C ASP A 51 6.32 -8.56 25.91
N GLY A 52 5.66 -8.06 24.87
CA GLY A 52 6.33 -7.52 23.68
C GLY A 52 7.07 -8.59 22.86
N ALA A 53 6.64 -9.85 22.91
CA ALA A 53 7.32 -11.02 22.32
C ALA A 53 8.80 -11.11 22.73
N GLY A 54 9.06 -11.13 24.04
CA GLY A 54 10.41 -11.21 24.60
C GLY A 54 11.26 -9.94 24.37
N GLY A 55 10.62 -8.78 24.22
CA GLY A 55 11.29 -7.49 24.00
C GLY A 55 11.50 -7.10 22.54
N LEU A 56 10.93 -7.83 21.57
CA LEU A 56 10.88 -7.40 20.16
C LEU A 56 10.04 -6.13 19.97
N PHE A 57 9.10 -5.86 20.87
CA PHE A 57 8.22 -4.69 20.97
C PHE A 57 8.23 -4.13 22.40
N GLU A 58 7.67 -2.94 22.62
CA GLU A 58 7.60 -2.38 23.98
C GLU A 58 6.72 -3.22 24.92
N LYS A 59 5.60 -3.70 24.38
CA LYS A 59 4.58 -4.53 25.03
C LYS A 59 3.65 -5.16 23.99
N GLY A 60 2.75 -6.02 24.44
CA GLY A 60 1.70 -6.65 23.64
C GLY A 60 2.04 -8.08 23.20
N ASN A 61 1.02 -8.80 22.74
CA ASN A 61 1.12 -10.17 22.24
C ASN A 61 0.49 -10.35 20.84
N GLY A 62 0.22 -9.25 20.15
CA GLY A 62 -0.32 -9.25 18.78
C GLY A 62 -1.80 -9.55 18.66
N THR A 63 -2.56 -9.43 19.76
CA THR A 63 -4.03 -9.57 19.76
C THR A 63 -4.73 -8.22 19.82
N ASP A 64 -6.02 -8.17 19.49
CA ASP A 64 -6.86 -6.96 19.51
C ASP A 64 -6.79 -6.19 20.85
N SER A 65 -6.81 -6.89 21.99
CA SER A 65 -6.74 -6.29 23.33
C SER A 65 -5.32 -5.93 23.79
N LYS A 66 -4.29 -6.43 23.09
CA LYS A 66 -2.86 -6.27 23.41
C LYS A 66 -2.04 -6.24 22.11
N PRO A 67 -2.22 -5.21 21.25
CA PRO A 67 -1.46 -5.08 20.00
C PRO A 67 0.03 -4.93 20.31
N TYR A 68 0.89 -5.41 19.41
CA TYR A 68 2.32 -5.17 19.51
C TYR A 68 2.62 -3.68 19.38
N MET A 69 3.17 -3.09 20.44
CA MET A 69 3.40 -1.65 20.54
C MET A 69 4.77 -1.27 19.97
N ILE A 70 4.77 -0.41 18.97
CA ILE A 70 5.95 0.01 18.20
C ILE A 70 6.32 1.45 18.55
N MET A 71 7.52 1.63 19.11
CA MET A 71 8.05 2.91 19.59
C MET A 71 9.25 3.40 18.78
N ASN A 72 9.84 2.58 17.90
CA ASN A 72 11.00 2.93 17.08
C ASN A 72 11.16 2.06 15.82
N ALA A 73 12.07 2.47 14.94
CA ALA A 73 12.31 1.81 13.65
C ALA A 73 12.99 0.43 13.76
N THR A 74 13.51 0.04 14.92
CA THR A 74 13.96 -1.34 15.15
C THR A 74 12.77 -2.25 15.42
N GLN A 75 11.82 -1.80 16.25
CA GLN A 75 10.59 -2.53 16.54
C GLN A 75 9.66 -2.63 15.31
N ILE A 76 9.58 -1.59 14.46
CA ILE A 76 8.76 -1.68 13.23
C ILE A 76 9.31 -2.72 12.24
N ARG A 77 10.63 -2.97 12.24
CA ARG A 77 11.23 -4.05 11.44
C ARG A 77 10.79 -5.41 11.99
N ASN A 78 10.84 -5.59 13.31
CA ASN A 78 10.50 -6.83 14.01
C ASN A 78 9.09 -7.36 13.72
N MET A 79 8.17 -6.54 13.18
CA MET A 79 6.84 -6.97 12.69
C MET A 79 6.90 -8.27 11.89
N ARG A 80 7.85 -8.41 10.96
CA ARG A 80 7.98 -9.60 10.09
C ARG A 80 8.26 -10.91 10.84
N SER A 81 8.82 -10.85 12.04
CA SER A 81 9.16 -12.03 12.85
C SER A 81 7.99 -12.59 13.67
N VAL A 82 6.91 -11.81 13.84
CA VAL A 82 5.75 -12.20 14.65
C VAL A 82 4.45 -12.35 13.84
N LEU A 83 4.52 -12.24 12.50
CA LEU A 83 3.40 -12.58 11.62
C LEU A 83 3.07 -14.07 11.71
N LYS A 84 1.78 -14.39 11.84
CA LYS A 84 1.29 -15.77 11.99
C LYS A 84 0.34 -16.10 10.84
N SER A 85 0.53 -17.25 10.20
CA SER A 85 -0.41 -17.74 9.18
C SER A 85 -1.70 -18.21 9.85
N GLY A 86 -2.84 -17.97 9.22
CA GLY A 86 -4.15 -18.42 9.71
C GLY A 86 -4.79 -17.57 10.82
N MET A 87 -4.16 -16.47 11.26
CA MET A 87 -4.76 -15.52 12.20
C MET A 87 -4.29 -14.08 11.95
N LYS A 88 -5.15 -13.09 12.20
CA LYS A 88 -4.78 -11.66 12.11
C LYS A 88 -3.90 -11.25 13.29
N VAL A 89 -2.77 -10.60 13.01
CA VAL A 89 -1.83 -10.07 14.02
C VAL A 89 -1.98 -8.55 14.11
N TYR A 90 -2.05 -8.03 15.34
CA TYR A 90 -2.38 -6.64 15.65
C TYR A 90 -1.14 -5.84 16.07
N PHE A 91 -0.97 -4.66 15.49
CA PHE A 91 0.13 -3.73 15.75
C PHE A 91 -0.39 -2.32 15.99
N GLN A 92 0.25 -1.58 16.88
CA GLN A 92 -0.05 -0.17 17.12
C GLN A 92 1.25 0.65 17.23
N LEU A 93 1.29 1.83 16.61
CA LEU A 93 2.35 2.81 16.88
C LEU A 93 2.06 3.55 18.19
N GLY A 94 3.09 3.75 19.02
CA GLY A 94 3.03 4.63 20.20
C GLY A 94 3.98 5.82 20.12
N ALA A 95 4.62 6.01 18.98
CA ALA A 95 5.48 7.14 18.64
C ALA A 95 5.60 7.28 17.11
N ASP A 96 6.06 8.43 16.65
CA ASP A 96 6.49 8.62 15.27
C ASP A 96 7.76 7.82 14.98
N ILE A 97 7.83 7.19 13.81
CA ILE A 97 8.87 6.22 13.45
C ILE A 97 9.70 6.73 12.28
N ASP A 98 10.89 7.26 12.54
CA ASP A 98 11.83 7.61 11.48
C ASP A 98 12.63 6.38 11.01
N MET A 99 12.43 5.98 9.76
CA MET A 99 13.09 4.84 9.11
C MET A 99 14.33 5.25 8.28
N ALA A 100 14.88 6.45 8.49
CA ALA A 100 16.13 6.86 7.85
C ALA A 100 17.28 5.86 8.11
N GLY A 101 17.92 5.39 7.04
CA GLY A 101 18.99 4.39 7.10
C GLY A 101 18.51 2.93 7.20
N ILE A 102 17.21 2.67 7.10
CA ILE A 102 16.67 1.30 6.99
C ILE A 102 16.59 0.91 5.51
N ASP A 103 17.57 0.14 5.06
CA ASP A 103 17.68 -0.34 3.67
C ASP A 103 17.29 -1.83 3.50
N ASP A 104 16.89 -2.52 4.58
CA ASP A 104 16.56 -3.96 4.60
C ASP A 104 15.04 -4.26 4.60
N TRP A 105 14.22 -3.31 4.16
CA TRP A 105 12.79 -3.52 4.06
C TRP A 105 12.41 -4.27 2.78
N GLN A 106 11.78 -5.43 3.00
CA GLN A 106 10.89 -6.07 2.03
C GLN A 106 9.49 -6.08 2.63
N SER A 107 8.49 -6.08 1.76
CA SER A 107 7.09 -5.94 2.16
C SER A 107 6.60 -7.09 3.06
N LEU A 108 5.79 -6.78 4.08
CA LEU A 108 5.45 -7.71 5.17
C LEU A 108 4.74 -8.99 4.71
N ASN A 109 3.90 -8.90 3.68
CA ASN A 109 3.07 -10.00 3.16
C ASN A 109 3.06 -9.99 1.61
N GLY A 110 4.15 -9.57 0.97
CA GLY A 110 4.25 -9.53 -0.50
C GLY A 110 4.63 -10.86 -1.16
N SER A 111 5.12 -11.84 -0.41
CA SER A 111 5.64 -13.11 -0.93
C SER A 111 4.75 -14.30 -0.59
N GLY A 112 4.98 -15.44 -1.27
CA GLY A 112 4.25 -16.68 -1.04
C GLY A 112 2.78 -16.63 -1.49
N ASP A 113 1.88 -17.17 -0.68
CA ASP A 113 0.42 -17.17 -0.89
C ASP A 113 -0.29 -16.01 -0.15
N PHE A 114 0.48 -15.04 0.34
CA PHE A 114 0.02 -13.88 1.11
C PHE A 114 -0.73 -14.28 2.42
N PRO A 115 -0.15 -15.18 3.24
CA PRO A 115 -0.87 -15.85 4.31
C PRO A 115 -1.21 -14.94 5.50
N TYR A 116 -0.45 -13.85 5.69
CA TYR A 116 -0.50 -13.03 6.89
C TYR A 116 -1.63 -12.00 6.83
N GLU A 117 -2.55 -12.07 7.79
CA GLU A 117 -3.56 -11.04 8.03
C GLU A 117 -3.01 -10.04 9.05
N ILE A 118 -3.18 -8.75 8.80
CA ILE A 118 -2.57 -7.67 9.59
C ILE A 118 -3.65 -6.67 10.00
N ASP A 119 -3.65 -6.30 11.27
CA ASP A 119 -4.32 -5.11 11.80
C ASP A 119 -3.24 -4.11 12.23
N PHE A 120 -3.27 -2.90 11.68
CA PHE A 120 -2.26 -1.88 11.94
C PHE A 120 -2.93 -0.54 12.27
N ASP A 121 -2.73 -0.08 13.50
CA ASP A 121 -3.15 1.26 13.93
C ASP A 121 -1.94 2.18 14.06
N GLY A 122 -1.94 3.27 13.32
CA GLY A 122 -0.95 4.33 13.49
C GLY A 122 -1.20 5.20 14.71
N ASP A 123 -2.39 5.15 15.33
CA ASP A 123 -2.77 6.01 16.47
C ASP A 123 -2.47 7.51 16.23
N SER A 124 -2.63 7.97 14.99
CA SER A 124 -2.31 9.33 14.51
C SER A 124 -0.81 9.69 14.45
N HIS A 125 0.07 8.69 14.45
CA HIS A 125 1.52 8.86 14.25
C HIS A 125 1.96 8.82 12.78
N VAL A 126 3.20 9.25 12.53
CA VAL A 126 3.84 9.21 11.22
C VAL A 126 5.02 8.22 11.14
N ILE A 127 5.13 7.52 10.02
CA ILE A 127 6.30 6.76 9.60
C ILE A 127 7.07 7.60 8.59
N LYS A 128 8.30 7.98 8.89
CA LYS A 128 9.11 8.92 8.12
C LYS A 128 10.21 8.21 7.35
N ASN A 129 10.57 8.75 6.19
CA ASN A 129 11.73 8.32 5.39
C ASN A 129 11.71 6.84 4.96
N PHE A 130 10.53 6.21 4.93
CA PHE A 130 10.35 4.80 4.55
C PHE A 130 10.81 4.53 3.12
N LYS A 131 11.60 3.46 2.91
CA LYS A 131 12.07 3.05 1.58
C LYS A 131 11.84 1.56 1.33
N CYS A 132 11.40 1.23 0.12
CA CYS A 132 11.38 -0.16 -0.35
C CYS A 132 11.48 -0.25 -1.89
N SER A 133 12.50 -0.92 -2.40
CA SER A 133 12.72 -1.15 -3.83
C SER A 133 13.13 -2.59 -4.18
N ALA A 134 12.87 -3.52 -3.25
CA ALA A 134 13.30 -4.91 -3.32
C ALA A 134 12.24 -5.86 -2.75
N GLY A 135 12.33 -7.14 -3.13
CA GLY A 135 11.31 -8.15 -2.81
C GLY A 135 10.06 -8.02 -3.69
N ASP A 136 9.04 -8.82 -3.38
CA ASP A 136 7.75 -8.76 -4.05
C ASP A 136 6.89 -7.60 -3.54
N TYR A 137 6.18 -6.94 -4.46
CA TYR A 137 5.34 -5.77 -4.20
C TYR A 137 6.00 -4.72 -3.28
N PRO A 138 7.14 -4.10 -3.69
CA PRO A 138 7.85 -3.09 -2.89
C PRO A 138 6.92 -1.98 -2.36
N SER A 139 6.65 -2.05 -1.07
CA SER A 139 5.68 -1.26 -0.30
C SER A 139 5.77 -1.65 1.17
N PHE A 140 5.01 -1.01 2.07
CA PHE A 140 5.02 -1.38 3.48
C PHE A 140 4.45 -2.80 3.70
N PHE A 141 3.19 -3.05 3.30
CA PHE A 141 2.52 -4.35 3.52
C PHE A 141 2.69 -5.38 2.38
N GLY A 142 2.87 -4.96 1.13
CA GLY A 142 2.92 -5.86 -0.03
C GLY A 142 1.52 -6.27 -0.47
N VAL A 143 0.87 -7.12 0.34
CA VAL A 143 -0.56 -7.44 0.21
C VAL A 143 -1.21 -7.27 1.58
N LEU A 144 -2.02 -6.23 1.75
CA LEU A 144 -2.77 -6.00 2.98
C LEU A 144 -4.09 -6.77 2.96
N CYS A 145 -4.15 -7.86 3.72
CA CYS A 145 -5.39 -8.53 4.13
C CYS A 145 -5.68 -8.10 5.59
N GLY A 146 -6.82 -7.48 5.84
CA GLY A 146 -7.14 -6.81 7.11
C GLY A 146 -7.16 -5.28 6.99
N ASP A 147 -6.53 -4.59 7.93
CA ASP A 147 -6.83 -3.19 8.24
C ASP A 147 -5.56 -2.38 8.48
N CYS A 148 -5.47 -1.20 7.86
CA CYS A 148 -4.47 -0.18 8.18
C CYS A 148 -5.19 1.16 8.41
N ARG A 149 -4.94 1.82 9.53
CA ARG A 149 -5.63 3.06 9.89
C ARG A 149 -4.74 4.06 10.62
N ASN A 150 -5.14 5.33 10.57
CA ASN A 150 -4.60 6.43 11.37
C ASN A 150 -3.07 6.62 11.26
N VAL A 151 -2.46 6.37 10.09
CA VAL A 151 -1.00 6.50 9.89
C VAL A 151 -0.64 7.41 8.71
N GLY A 152 0.34 8.28 8.90
CA GLY A 152 0.96 9.06 7.82
C GLY A 152 2.29 8.46 7.38
N PHE A 153 2.53 8.30 6.08
CA PHE A 153 3.86 8.00 5.54
C PHE A 153 4.48 9.27 4.97
N VAL A 154 5.49 9.81 5.64
CA VAL A 154 6.13 11.09 5.28
C VAL A 154 7.45 10.82 4.58
N ASN A 155 7.65 11.42 3.40
CA ASN A 155 8.87 11.28 2.59
C ASN A 155 9.22 9.81 2.27
N ALA A 156 8.21 9.01 1.91
CA ALA A 156 8.38 7.62 1.52
C ALA A 156 8.82 7.48 0.05
N SER A 157 9.64 6.49 -0.26
CA SER A 157 10.12 6.20 -1.62
C SER A 157 10.00 4.71 -1.91
N VAL A 158 9.08 4.35 -2.82
CA VAL A 158 8.88 2.95 -3.23
C VAL A 158 9.01 2.78 -4.74
N SER A 159 9.68 1.72 -5.17
CA SER A 159 10.00 1.50 -6.59
C SER A 159 9.96 0.03 -7.01
N SER A 160 9.34 -0.26 -8.15
CA SER A 160 9.38 -1.58 -8.81
C SER A 160 9.33 -1.44 -10.32
N ALA A 161 10.36 -1.94 -10.99
CA ALA A 161 10.38 -2.05 -12.45
C ALA A 161 9.46 -3.14 -13.01
N ARG A 162 8.79 -3.94 -12.16
CA ARG A 162 8.09 -5.18 -12.56
C ARG A 162 6.66 -5.34 -12.03
N GLN A 163 6.29 -4.66 -10.95
CA GLN A 163 5.03 -4.89 -10.24
C GLN A 163 4.26 -3.59 -10.03
N GLY A 164 2.95 -3.74 -9.89
CA GLY A 164 2.06 -2.65 -9.50
C GLY A 164 2.17 -2.37 -7.99
N ILE A 165 2.47 -1.14 -7.60
CA ILE A 165 2.76 -0.78 -6.20
C ILE A 165 2.16 0.57 -5.76
N GLY A 166 2.09 0.77 -4.45
CA GLY A 166 1.90 2.05 -3.78
C GLY A 166 2.64 2.06 -2.45
N ILE A 167 2.75 3.22 -1.79
CA ILE A 167 3.56 3.37 -0.55
C ILE A 167 3.10 2.41 0.54
N ILE A 168 1.78 2.37 0.82
CA ILE A 168 1.24 1.56 1.90
C ILE A 168 1.18 0.08 1.49
N THR A 169 0.70 -0.22 0.28
CA THR A 169 0.62 -1.61 -0.19
C THR A 169 0.67 -1.77 -1.71
N GLY A 170 1.10 -2.94 -2.19
CA GLY A 170 0.96 -3.36 -3.58
C GLY A 170 -0.49 -3.72 -3.91
N TYR A 171 -1.06 -4.66 -3.16
CA TYR A 171 -2.48 -5.00 -3.20
C TYR A 171 -3.18 -4.64 -1.89
N LEU A 172 -4.36 -4.03 -2.00
CA LEU A 172 -5.28 -3.82 -0.91
C LEU A 172 -6.45 -4.79 -1.03
N GLY A 173 -6.42 -5.82 -0.18
CA GLY A 173 -7.21 -7.04 -0.33
C GLY A 173 -6.71 -7.93 -1.48
N LEU A 174 -7.18 -9.18 -1.46
CA LEU A 174 -7.06 -10.12 -2.57
C LEU A 174 -8.36 -10.14 -3.38
N LYS A 175 -8.29 -10.58 -4.63
CA LYS A 175 -9.45 -10.65 -5.52
C LYS A 175 -10.19 -11.99 -5.36
N ASP A 176 -11.52 -11.93 -5.30
CA ASP A 176 -12.46 -13.07 -5.39
C ASP A 176 -12.06 -14.28 -4.53
N LYS A 177 -11.94 -14.09 -3.21
CA LYS A 177 -11.67 -15.17 -2.25
C LYS A 177 -12.96 -15.62 -1.56
N GLY A 178 -12.96 -16.87 -1.06
CA GLY A 178 -14.06 -17.44 -0.27
C GLY A 178 -14.00 -17.17 1.23
N ASN A 179 -13.20 -16.18 1.67
CA ASN A 179 -13.05 -15.77 3.07
C ASN A 179 -12.84 -14.26 3.12
N GLY A 180 -13.78 -13.55 3.73
CA GLY A 180 -13.82 -12.09 3.84
C GLY A 180 -12.59 -11.46 4.50
N ASN A 181 -11.86 -12.19 5.36
CA ASN A 181 -10.63 -11.68 5.98
C ASN A 181 -9.52 -11.36 4.97
N LYS A 182 -9.61 -11.88 3.74
CA LYS A 182 -8.69 -11.56 2.65
C LYS A 182 -9.04 -10.24 1.92
N THR A 183 -10.09 -9.53 2.33
CA THR A 183 -10.32 -8.12 1.95
C THR A 183 -9.33 -7.20 2.66
N GLY A 184 -9.21 -5.95 2.21
CA GLY A 184 -8.24 -5.00 2.79
C GLY A 184 -8.75 -3.57 2.85
N ARG A 185 -8.52 -2.87 3.97
CA ARG A 185 -9.01 -1.51 4.22
C ARG A 185 -7.88 -0.56 4.61
N ILE A 186 -7.88 0.64 4.03
CA ILE A 186 -6.99 1.75 4.44
C ILE A 186 -7.87 2.95 4.81
N VAL A 187 -7.76 3.44 6.05
CA VAL A 187 -8.70 4.43 6.61
C VAL A 187 -7.99 5.51 7.42
N ASN A 188 -8.26 6.79 7.15
CA ASN A 188 -7.59 7.91 7.84
C ASN A 188 -6.05 7.86 7.66
N CYS A 189 -5.55 7.52 6.47
CA CYS A 189 -4.11 7.42 6.21
C CYS A 189 -3.65 8.43 5.15
N TYR A 190 -2.38 8.80 5.17
CA TYR A 190 -1.83 9.66 4.12
C TYR A 190 -0.41 9.27 3.70
N THR A 191 0.00 9.72 2.52
CA THR A 191 1.35 9.47 1.98
C THR A 191 1.94 10.73 1.34
N THR A 192 3.26 10.91 1.46
CA THR A 192 4.06 11.91 0.74
C THR A 192 5.38 11.28 0.28
N GLY A 193 5.98 11.81 -0.79
CA GLY A 193 7.23 11.27 -1.37
C GLY A 193 7.04 10.79 -2.81
N GLU A 194 7.42 9.55 -3.13
CA GLU A 194 7.39 9.01 -4.49
C GLU A 194 6.97 7.52 -4.59
N VAL A 195 6.31 7.20 -5.71
CA VAL A 195 5.94 5.84 -6.15
C VAL A 195 6.36 5.67 -7.60
N ILE A 196 7.22 4.69 -7.87
CA ILE A 196 7.61 4.29 -9.23
C ILE A 196 7.17 2.85 -9.46
N GLY A 197 6.00 2.65 -10.05
CA GLY A 197 5.44 1.33 -10.34
C GLY A 197 5.63 0.87 -11.78
N SER A 198 5.29 -0.39 -12.05
CA SER A 198 5.26 -0.96 -13.40
C SER A 198 4.01 -1.83 -13.57
N GLY A 199 3.01 -1.29 -14.26
CA GLY A 199 1.74 -1.94 -14.54
C GLY A 199 0.63 -1.62 -13.54
N ALA A 200 0.97 -1.01 -12.40
CA ALA A 200 0.11 -0.09 -11.66
C ALA A 200 0.97 0.85 -10.79
N ALA A 201 0.53 2.08 -10.54
CA ALA A 201 1.16 2.97 -9.56
C ALA A 201 0.08 3.77 -8.84
N GLY A 202 0.07 3.73 -7.50
CA GLY A 202 -0.89 4.47 -6.68
C GLY A 202 -0.25 5.11 -5.45
N GLY A 203 -0.62 6.35 -5.11
CA GLY A 203 -0.05 7.04 -3.95
C GLY A 203 -0.30 6.30 -2.61
N ILE A 204 -1.44 5.63 -2.49
CA ILE A 204 -1.80 4.78 -1.35
C ILE A 204 -1.53 3.31 -1.66
N ALA A 205 -2.15 2.79 -2.73
CA ALA A 205 -2.11 1.36 -3.08
C ALA A 205 -1.92 1.12 -4.59
N GLY A 206 -1.12 0.12 -4.97
CA GLY A 206 -0.96 -0.24 -6.38
C GLY A 206 -2.25 -0.75 -7.01
N VAL A 207 -2.92 -1.69 -6.33
CA VAL A 207 -4.16 -2.32 -6.76
C VAL A 207 -5.15 -2.39 -5.60
N LEU A 208 -6.36 -1.89 -5.81
CA LEU A 208 -7.52 -2.16 -4.94
C LEU A 208 -8.25 -3.40 -5.45
N ALA A 209 -8.48 -4.38 -4.56
CA ALA A 209 -9.28 -5.56 -4.86
C ALA A 209 -10.78 -5.29 -4.65
N ASN A 210 -11.55 -6.27 -4.17
CA ASN A 210 -13.00 -6.20 -4.12
C ASN A 210 -13.63 -6.65 -2.80
N SER A 211 -14.96 -6.59 -2.74
CA SER A 211 -15.79 -6.98 -1.59
C SER A 211 -16.40 -8.37 -1.82
N TYR A 212 -16.42 -9.19 -0.78
CA TYR A 212 -17.03 -10.53 -0.77
C TYR A 212 -17.17 -11.05 0.67
N ASP A 213 -18.01 -12.07 0.88
CA ASP A 213 -18.15 -12.77 2.17
C ASP A 213 -18.40 -11.81 3.36
N GLY A 214 -19.34 -10.88 3.17
CA GLY A 214 -19.73 -9.90 4.19
C GLY A 214 -18.69 -8.81 4.51
N GLN A 215 -17.51 -8.83 3.89
CA GLN A 215 -16.47 -7.82 4.08
C GLN A 215 -16.16 -7.06 2.79
N GLU A 216 -15.55 -5.89 2.95
CA GLU A 216 -15.26 -4.95 1.88
C GLU A 216 -13.80 -4.55 1.83
N SER A 217 -13.29 -4.34 0.60
CA SER A 217 -12.00 -3.69 0.36
C SER A 217 -12.23 -2.25 -0.06
N TYR A 218 -11.65 -1.28 0.66
CA TYR A 218 -11.84 0.14 0.38
C TYR A 218 -10.70 1.05 0.89
N ILE A 219 -10.63 2.24 0.30
CA ILE A 219 -9.78 3.35 0.78
C ILE A 219 -10.70 4.49 1.19
N LYS A 220 -10.65 4.91 2.46
CA LYS A 220 -11.54 5.94 3.01
C LYS A 220 -10.80 7.02 3.78
N ASN A 221 -11.22 8.28 3.66
CA ASN A 221 -10.60 9.41 4.37
C ASN A 221 -9.07 9.44 4.19
N CYS A 222 -8.57 9.42 2.95
CA CYS A 222 -7.12 9.34 2.69
C CYS A 222 -6.63 10.46 1.77
N TYR A 223 -5.36 10.87 1.90
CA TYR A 223 -4.75 11.76 0.92
C TYR A 223 -3.33 11.39 0.51
N SER A 224 -2.92 11.86 -0.67
CA SER A 224 -1.58 11.64 -1.20
C SER A 224 -0.97 12.92 -1.79
N ASN A 225 0.23 13.25 -1.31
CA ASN A 225 1.17 14.15 -1.96
C ASN A 225 2.35 13.39 -2.60
N ALA A 226 2.23 12.08 -2.80
CA ALA A 226 3.27 11.32 -3.46
C ALA A 226 3.28 11.64 -4.97
N THR A 227 4.47 11.80 -5.55
CA THR A 227 4.63 11.76 -7.01
C THR A 227 4.48 10.32 -7.46
N VAL A 228 3.55 10.05 -8.36
CA VAL A 228 3.18 8.70 -8.81
C VAL A 228 3.54 8.52 -10.29
N SER A 229 4.36 7.53 -10.60
CA SER A 229 4.76 7.20 -11.98
C SER A 229 4.59 5.71 -12.27
N ASP A 230 3.75 5.36 -13.25
CA ASP A 230 3.75 4.01 -13.83
C ASP A 230 4.65 3.98 -15.07
N GLN A 231 5.79 3.30 -14.95
CA GLN A 231 6.82 3.24 -15.99
C GLN A 231 6.67 2.06 -16.95
N ALA A 232 5.57 1.30 -16.89
CA ALA A 232 5.32 0.21 -17.84
C ALA A 232 5.34 0.71 -19.30
N ALA A 233 6.06 -0.03 -20.16
CA ALA A 233 6.20 0.28 -21.58
C ALA A 233 4.87 0.26 -22.35
N SER A 234 3.85 -0.41 -21.83
CA SER A 234 2.45 -0.30 -22.27
C SER A 234 1.49 -0.73 -21.17
N GLY A 235 0.26 -0.23 -21.20
CA GLY A 235 -0.78 -0.60 -20.25
C GLY A 235 -0.51 -0.16 -18.81
N GLY A 236 0.21 0.95 -18.62
CA GLY A 236 0.38 1.58 -17.30
C GLY A 236 -0.96 2.07 -16.72
N LYS A 237 -1.07 2.11 -15.39
CA LYS A 237 -2.29 2.42 -14.62
C LYS A 237 -1.90 3.27 -13.42
N ALA A 238 -1.77 4.57 -13.63
CA ALA A 238 -1.31 5.51 -12.61
C ALA A 238 -2.50 6.27 -12.00
N GLY A 239 -2.61 6.27 -10.67
CA GLY A 239 -3.64 6.99 -9.94
C GLY A 239 -3.11 7.73 -8.72
N GLY A 240 -3.62 8.92 -8.40
CA GLY A 240 -3.18 9.67 -7.21
C GLY A 240 -3.43 8.91 -5.90
N ILE A 241 -4.49 8.11 -5.83
CA ILE A 241 -4.81 7.24 -4.69
C ILE A 241 -4.48 5.77 -5.01
N ALA A 242 -5.04 5.22 -6.10
CA ALA A 242 -4.88 3.81 -6.47
C ALA A 242 -4.56 3.63 -7.96
N GLY A 243 -3.63 2.73 -8.29
CA GLY A 243 -3.28 2.49 -9.70
C GLY A 243 -4.37 1.75 -10.47
N ARG A 244 -4.85 0.63 -9.94
CA ARG A 244 -5.78 -0.30 -10.61
C ARG A 244 -6.88 -0.76 -9.66
N LYS A 245 -8.07 -1.03 -10.20
CA LYS A 245 -9.16 -1.77 -9.53
C LYS A 245 -9.40 -3.11 -10.20
N VAL A 246 -9.60 -4.16 -9.39
CA VAL A 246 -9.99 -5.50 -9.84
C VAL A 246 -11.19 -6.03 -9.04
N GLY A 247 -11.92 -7.00 -9.61
CA GLY A 247 -13.10 -7.64 -9.01
C GLY A 247 -14.34 -6.74 -8.92
N VAL A 248 -15.46 -7.31 -8.46
CA VAL A 248 -16.76 -6.61 -8.30
C VAL A 248 -17.01 -6.30 -6.81
N GLY A 249 -17.42 -5.07 -6.50
CA GLY A 249 -17.51 -4.50 -5.16
C GLY A 249 -16.23 -3.76 -4.73
N GLY A 250 -16.35 -2.88 -3.74
CA GLY A 250 -15.25 -2.06 -3.19
C GLY A 250 -15.28 -0.60 -3.67
N PHE A 251 -14.69 0.31 -2.89
CA PHE A 251 -14.85 1.75 -3.09
C PHE A 251 -13.65 2.62 -2.68
N ILE A 252 -13.64 3.86 -3.18
CA ILE A 252 -12.79 4.95 -2.71
C ILE A 252 -13.69 6.11 -2.27
N GLU A 253 -13.57 6.56 -1.02
CA GLU A 253 -14.50 7.55 -0.44
C GLU A 253 -13.77 8.58 0.42
N ASN A 254 -14.15 9.87 0.33
CA ASN A 254 -13.48 10.95 1.09
C ASN A 254 -11.96 11.00 0.83
N CYS A 255 -11.53 10.82 -0.43
CA CYS A 255 -10.11 10.77 -0.77
C CYS A 255 -9.70 11.88 -1.75
N TYR A 256 -8.49 12.42 -1.59
CA TYR A 256 -7.95 13.39 -2.55
C TYR A 256 -6.44 13.27 -2.75
N ALA A 257 -5.93 13.64 -3.92
CA ALA A 257 -4.50 13.62 -4.20
C ALA A 257 -4.06 14.93 -4.88
N TYR A 258 -2.82 15.34 -4.62
CA TYR A 258 -2.22 16.56 -5.19
C TYR A 258 -0.76 16.41 -5.65
N GLY A 259 -0.07 15.32 -5.30
CA GLY A 259 1.20 14.95 -5.92
C GLY A 259 1.03 14.63 -7.41
N ALA A 260 2.03 14.89 -8.25
CA ALA A 260 1.90 14.71 -9.70
C ALA A 260 1.76 13.22 -10.09
N VAL A 261 0.89 12.91 -11.07
CA VAL A 261 0.61 11.53 -11.50
C VAL A 261 0.94 11.38 -12.99
N SER A 262 1.68 10.33 -13.34
CA SER A 262 2.12 10.08 -14.72
C SER A 262 2.16 8.61 -15.11
N ALA A 263 2.00 8.33 -16.40
CA ALA A 263 2.27 7.01 -16.97
C ALA A 263 3.06 7.13 -18.27
N THR A 264 4.04 6.24 -18.47
CA THR A 264 4.81 6.16 -19.73
C THR A 264 3.88 5.90 -20.92
N LYS A 265 3.00 4.90 -20.81
CA LYS A 265 2.00 4.56 -21.84
C LYS A 265 0.81 3.85 -21.22
N GLY A 266 -0.28 4.56 -20.97
CA GLY A 266 -1.47 3.96 -20.35
C GLY A 266 -2.51 4.94 -19.81
N GLY A 267 -3.22 4.51 -18.77
CA GLY A 267 -4.25 5.28 -18.07
C GLY A 267 -3.68 6.11 -16.93
N VAL A 268 -4.09 7.37 -16.84
CA VAL A 268 -3.76 8.28 -15.74
C VAL A 268 -5.06 8.86 -15.17
N GLY A 269 -5.25 8.75 -13.85
CA GLY A 269 -6.35 9.38 -13.12
C GLY A 269 -5.87 10.13 -11.89
N GLY A 270 -6.54 11.22 -11.51
CA GLY A 270 -6.24 11.91 -10.25
C GLY A 270 -6.60 11.10 -9.00
N ILE A 271 -7.55 10.16 -9.11
CA ILE A 271 -7.88 9.19 -8.05
C ILE A 271 -7.45 7.77 -8.46
N LEU A 272 -7.92 7.29 -9.61
CA LEU A 272 -7.76 5.89 -10.05
C LEU A 272 -7.22 5.79 -11.48
N GLY A 273 -6.16 4.99 -11.71
CA GLY A 273 -5.62 4.79 -13.06
C GLY A 273 -6.56 3.99 -13.99
N GLN A 274 -7.00 2.81 -13.56
CA GLN A 274 -7.82 1.90 -14.38
C GLN A 274 -8.83 1.07 -13.57
N ILE A 275 -10.04 0.89 -14.11
CA ILE A 275 -10.94 -0.22 -13.75
C ILE A 275 -10.71 -1.38 -14.75
N ASP A 276 -10.49 -2.59 -14.27
CA ASP A 276 -10.39 -3.76 -15.14
C ASP A 276 -11.73 -4.12 -15.80
N LYS A 277 -11.68 -4.80 -16.96
CA LYS A 277 -12.90 -5.27 -17.64
C LYS A 277 -13.69 -6.23 -16.74
N SER A 278 -15.02 -6.12 -16.76
CA SER A 278 -15.94 -6.89 -15.92
C SER A 278 -15.71 -6.71 -14.41
N CYS A 279 -15.07 -5.61 -14.01
CA CYS A 279 -14.91 -5.15 -12.63
C CYS A 279 -15.63 -3.80 -12.49
N ASP A 280 -15.87 -3.34 -11.26
CA ASP A 280 -16.49 -2.05 -10.97
C ASP A 280 -15.77 -1.32 -9.83
N ILE A 281 -16.26 -0.12 -9.49
CA ILE A 281 -15.92 0.62 -8.27
C ILE A 281 -16.99 1.68 -7.97
N ALA A 282 -17.20 2.02 -6.70
CA ALA A 282 -17.78 3.31 -6.35
C ALA A 282 -16.67 4.30 -5.98
N ILE A 283 -16.64 5.49 -6.60
CA ILE A 283 -15.82 6.60 -6.12
C ILE A 283 -16.76 7.72 -5.67
N LYS A 284 -16.67 8.08 -4.39
CA LYS A 284 -17.60 9.01 -3.74
C LYS A 284 -16.87 10.12 -3.00
N ASN A 285 -17.45 11.33 -3.00
CA ASN A 285 -17.00 12.48 -2.21
C ASN A 285 -15.47 12.62 -2.27
N SER A 286 -14.89 12.71 -3.47
CA SER A 286 -13.44 12.60 -3.69
C SER A 286 -12.94 13.66 -4.67
N ALA A 287 -11.68 14.06 -4.57
CA ALA A 287 -11.16 15.22 -5.31
C ALA A 287 -9.77 15.01 -5.96
N ALA A 288 -9.64 15.39 -7.22
CA ALA A 288 -8.37 15.39 -7.94
C ALA A 288 -7.74 16.79 -7.95
N TRP A 289 -6.56 16.94 -7.35
CA TRP A 289 -5.78 18.19 -7.34
C TRP A 289 -4.36 17.97 -7.88
N SER A 290 -4.09 16.80 -8.47
CA SER A 290 -2.85 16.42 -9.12
C SER A 290 -2.75 16.92 -10.56
N ASN A 291 -1.56 17.36 -10.98
CA ASN A 291 -1.24 17.45 -12.41
C ASN A 291 -1.06 16.03 -12.99
N LEU A 292 -1.62 15.79 -14.19
CA LEU A 292 -1.74 14.44 -14.77
C LEU A 292 -1.07 14.38 -16.15
N THR A 293 -0.15 13.44 -16.36
CA THR A 293 0.61 13.34 -17.63
C THR A 293 0.69 11.92 -18.19
N GLY A 294 0.04 11.68 -19.33
CA GLY A 294 0.32 10.52 -20.19
C GLY A 294 1.43 10.86 -21.18
N VAL A 295 2.56 10.15 -21.13
CA VAL A 295 3.74 10.49 -21.96
C VAL A 295 3.52 10.09 -23.42
N ASP A 296 3.18 8.83 -23.70
CA ASP A 296 2.87 8.34 -25.05
C ASP A 296 1.51 8.86 -25.56
N ALA A 297 1.41 9.14 -26.86
CA ALA A 297 0.21 9.68 -27.52
C ALA A 297 -1.05 8.78 -27.47
N SER A 298 -0.90 7.49 -27.17
CA SER A 298 -2.01 6.56 -26.93
C SER A 298 -2.50 6.52 -25.47
N SER A 299 -1.90 7.32 -24.60
CA SER A 299 -2.31 7.42 -23.19
C SER A 299 -3.69 8.09 -23.05
N THR A 300 -4.38 7.76 -21.96
CA THR A 300 -5.70 8.29 -21.63
C THR A 300 -5.63 8.93 -20.24
N VAL A 301 -6.20 10.14 -20.11
CA VAL A 301 -6.04 10.97 -18.92
C VAL A 301 -7.40 11.54 -18.52
N GLY A 302 -7.95 11.02 -17.43
CA GLY A 302 -9.18 11.53 -16.82
C GLY A 302 -8.86 12.25 -15.52
N ARG A 303 -9.62 13.30 -15.16
CA ARG A 303 -9.33 14.03 -13.90
C ARG A 303 -9.51 13.10 -12.69
N ILE A 304 -10.51 12.21 -12.71
CA ILE A 304 -10.79 11.25 -11.63
C ILE A 304 -10.28 9.84 -11.99
N VAL A 305 -10.72 9.30 -13.14
CA VAL A 305 -10.42 7.92 -13.58
C VAL A 305 -9.85 7.90 -15.01
N GLY A 306 -8.74 7.18 -15.21
CA GLY A 306 -8.03 7.14 -16.50
C GLY A 306 -8.61 6.17 -17.54
N VAL A 307 -8.97 4.94 -17.14
CA VAL A 307 -9.37 3.84 -18.07
C VAL A 307 -10.58 3.06 -17.57
N SER A 308 -11.45 2.68 -18.53
CA SER A 308 -12.71 1.94 -18.35
C SER A 308 -13.70 2.60 -17.38
N ALA A 309 -13.69 3.93 -17.29
CA ALA A 309 -14.45 4.65 -16.27
C ALA A 309 -15.97 4.43 -16.33
N SER A 310 -16.56 4.12 -17.49
CA SER A 310 -17.98 3.74 -17.60
C SER A 310 -18.39 2.49 -16.82
N LEU A 311 -17.44 1.74 -16.25
CA LEU A 311 -17.69 0.62 -15.32
C LEU A 311 -17.84 1.08 -13.85
N GLY A 312 -17.54 2.34 -13.53
CA GLY A 312 -17.63 2.90 -12.18
C GLY A 312 -18.94 3.62 -11.90
N SER A 313 -19.29 3.68 -10.62
CA SER A 313 -20.35 4.55 -10.08
C SER A 313 -19.73 5.74 -9.36
N TYR A 314 -20.26 6.94 -9.63
CA TYR A 314 -19.64 8.19 -9.21
C TYR A 314 -20.62 9.11 -8.50
N GLU A 315 -20.17 9.71 -7.40
CA GLU A 315 -20.97 10.63 -6.61
C GLU A 315 -20.07 11.71 -6.00
N ASN A 316 -20.41 13.00 -6.16
CA ASN A 316 -19.65 14.10 -5.53
C ASN A 316 -18.14 14.03 -5.82
N CYS A 317 -17.77 13.80 -7.09
CA CYS A 317 -16.38 13.74 -7.55
C CYS A 317 -15.96 15.05 -8.19
N TYR A 318 -14.88 15.65 -7.69
CA TYR A 318 -14.44 16.99 -8.07
C TYR A 318 -13.00 17.01 -8.57
N ALA A 319 -12.62 18.06 -9.29
CA ALA A 319 -11.22 18.31 -9.66
C ALA A 319 -10.89 19.79 -9.58
N CYS A 320 -9.67 20.14 -9.15
CA CYS A 320 -9.28 21.55 -9.09
C CYS A 320 -9.20 22.11 -10.52
N GLU A 321 -9.83 23.26 -10.78
CA GLU A 321 -9.85 23.90 -12.09
C GLU A 321 -8.45 24.22 -12.65
N SER A 322 -7.47 24.35 -11.75
CA SER A 322 -6.09 24.70 -12.06
C SER A 322 -5.18 23.51 -12.40
N ILE A 323 -5.66 22.25 -12.37
CA ILE A 323 -4.81 21.10 -12.69
C ILE A 323 -4.51 21.04 -14.18
N VAL A 324 -3.26 20.70 -14.50
CA VAL A 324 -2.79 20.54 -15.88
C VAL A 324 -2.87 19.06 -16.27
N LEU A 325 -3.67 18.76 -17.29
CA LEU A 325 -3.72 17.45 -17.94
C LEU A 325 -2.91 17.50 -19.24
N LYS A 326 -2.01 16.53 -19.46
CA LYS A 326 -1.20 16.41 -20.69
C LYS A 326 -1.24 15.00 -21.29
N VAL A 327 -1.28 14.93 -22.62
CA VAL A 327 -1.03 13.71 -23.40
C VAL A 327 -0.02 14.04 -24.50
N ASN A 328 1.11 13.32 -24.56
CA ASN A 328 2.19 13.60 -25.53
C ASN A 328 2.55 15.09 -25.56
N GLU A 329 2.92 15.61 -24.38
CA GLU A 329 3.30 17.00 -24.10
C GLU A 329 2.20 18.07 -24.29
N LYS A 330 1.13 17.77 -25.03
CA LYS A 330 0.01 18.67 -25.32
C LYS A 330 -0.94 18.74 -24.13
N THR A 331 -1.25 19.94 -23.67
CA THR A 331 -2.32 20.17 -22.70
C THR A 331 -3.67 19.79 -23.31
N ILE A 332 -4.49 19.05 -22.57
CA ILE A 332 -5.86 18.70 -22.96
C ILE A 332 -6.88 19.41 -22.06
N THR A 333 -8.06 19.66 -22.59
CA THR A 333 -9.21 20.14 -21.81
C THR A 333 -10.03 18.95 -21.28
N ALA A 334 -10.77 19.19 -20.20
CA ALA A 334 -11.74 18.25 -19.65
C ALA A 334 -13.07 18.98 -19.44
N SER A 335 -14.18 18.32 -19.79
CA SER A 335 -15.52 18.82 -19.51
C SER A 335 -16.00 18.32 -18.15
N ASP A 336 -16.96 19.02 -17.56
CA ASP A 336 -17.62 18.58 -16.33
C ASP A 336 -18.65 17.48 -16.61
N GLU A 337 -18.61 16.43 -15.79
CA GLU A 337 -19.53 15.29 -15.87
C GLU A 337 -19.70 14.65 -14.48
N SER A 338 -20.90 14.13 -14.19
CA SER A 338 -21.22 13.45 -12.93
C SER A 338 -21.24 11.92 -13.05
N SER A 339 -21.19 11.39 -14.27
CA SER A 339 -21.05 9.96 -14.59
C SER A 339 -20.21 9.79 -15.86
N ALA A 340 -19.62 8.62 -16.07
CA ALA A 340 -18.79 8.34 -17.23
C ALA A 340 -19.52 7.50 -18.27
N THR A 341 -19.43 7.89 -19.54
CA THR A 341 -19.97 7.11 -20.67
C THR A 341 -18.91 6.36 -21.47
N GLY A 342 -17.62 6.62 -21.20
CA GLY A 342 -16.50 6.08 -21.96
C GLY A 342 -15.27 5.75 -21.10
N THR A 343 -14.08 5.97 -21.68
CA THR A 343 -12.81 5.53 -21.10
C THR A 343 -12.40 6.29 -19.84
N THR A 344 -12.56 7.61 -19.83
CA THR A 344 -12.17 8.51 -18.75
C THR A 344 -13.36 8.96 -17.92
N PHE A 345 -13.10 9.39 -16.68
CA PHE A 345 -14.03 10.19 -15.88
C PHE A 345 -13.36 11.45 -15.37
N HIS A 346 -14.01 12.60 -15.54
CA HIS A 346 -13.47 13.92 -15.24
C HIS A 346 -14.12 14.59 -14.02
N GLY A 347 -15.26 14.13 -13.51
CA GLY A 347 -15.93 14.80 -12.39
C GLY A 347 -16.28 16.26 -12.69
N VAL A 348 -16.47 17.09 -11.66
CA VAL A 348 -16.84 18.52 -11.80
C VAL A 348 -15.70 19.45 -11.36
N ALA A 349 -15.43 20.52 -12.12
CA ALA A 349 -14.43 21.51 -11.78
C ALA A 349 -14.79 22.27 -10.49
N LYS A 350 -13.78 22.57 -9.68
CA LYS A 350 -13.89 23.39 -8.47
C LYS A 350 -12.67 24.28 -8.30
N SER A 351 -12.89 25.47 -7.76
CA SER A 351 -11.80 26.33 -7.29
C SER A 351 -11.08 25.72 -6.09
N ALA A 352 -9.85 26.17 -5.83
CA ALA A 352 -9.06 25.76 -4.67
C ALA A 352 -9.80 26.00 -3.34
N GLU A 353 -10.52 27.12 -3.22
CA GLU A 353 -11.28 27.46 -2.02
C GLU A 353 -12.48 26.53 -1.80
N GLU A 354 -13.24 26.24 -2.86
CA GLU A 354 -14.36 25.29 -2.81
C GLU A 354 -13.88 23.89 -2.44
N LEU A 355 -12.79 23.39 -3.04
CA LEU A 355 -12.20 22.11 -2.64
C LEU A 355 -11.77 22.10 -1.18
N GLY A 356 -11.13 23.19 -0.72
CA GLY A 356 -10.75 23.35 0.69
C GLY A 356 -11.94 23.28 1.64
N ASN A 357 -13.12 23.78 1.23
CA ASN A 357 -14.37 23.67 1.99
C ASN A 357 -14.96 22.25 1.92
N ILE A 358 -15.04 21.67 0.71
CA ILE A 358 -15.62 20.34 0.45
C ILE A 358 -14.86 19.24 1.20
N ILE A 359 -13.53 19.21 1.10
CA ILE A 359 -12.69 18.17 1.69
C ILE A 359 -12.77 18.21 3.22
N VAL A 360 -12.71 19.40 3.82
CA VAL A 360 -12.85 19.54 5.29
C VAL A 360 -14.25 19.12 5.76
N ALA A 361 -15.29 19.38 4.97
CA ALA A 361 -16.65 18.97 5.28
C ALA A 361 -16.88 17.43 5.22
N TRP A 362 -15.98 16.65 4.62
CA TRP A 362 -16.08 15.17 4.64
C TRP A 362 -16.02 14.60 6.06
N ASN A 363 -15.14 15.17 6.90
CA ASN A 363 -15.07 14.87 8.33
C ASN A 363 -14.31 16.00 9.05
N PRO A 364 -14.99 17.02 9.60
CA PRO A 364 -14.35 18.14 10.29
C PRO A 364 -13.53 17.75 11.53
N ASN A 365 -13.77 16.56 12.11
CA ASN A 365 -12.99 16.05 13.25
C ASN A 365 -11.65 15.42 12.83
N LEU A 366 -11.47 15.14 11.53
CA LEU A 366 -10.24 14.59 10.97
C LEU A 366 -9.49 15.61 10.11
N TRP A 367 -10.20 16.37 9.27
CA TRP A 367 -9.60 17.27 8.28
C TRP A 367 -9.50 18.73 8.78
N LYS A 368 -8.41 19.43 8.40
CA LYS A 368 -8.22 20.88 8.55
C LYS A 368 -7.75 21.48 7.23
N LYS A 369 -7.98 22.77 6.98
CA LYS A 369 -7.31 23.49 5.89
C LYS A 369 -5.83 23.64 6.23
N GLY A 370 -4.92 23.22 5.35
CA GLY A 370 -3.50 23.52 5.48
C GLY A 370 -3.21 24.99 5.18
N THR A 371 -2.11 25.51 5.71
CA THR A 371 -1.68 26.92 5.55
C THR A 371 -1.34 27.29 4.10
N ASN A 372 -1.04 26.29 3.27
CA ASN A 372 -0.78 26.40 1.84
C ASN A 372 -2.02 26.15 0.95
N GLY A 373 -3.22 26.01 1.55
CA GLY A 373 -4.48 25.78 0.85
C GLY A 373 -4.88 24.31 0.69
N TYR A 374 -3.94 23.36 0.78
CA TYR A 374 -4.24 21.93 0.68
C TYR A 374 -4.76 21.39 2.03
N PRO A 375 -5.94 20.73 2.08
CA PRO A 375 -6.45 20.16 3.33
C PRO A 375 -5.62 18.97 3.80
N ILE A 376 -5.32 18.91 5.09
CA ILE A 376 -4.54 17.83 5.71
C ILE A 376 -5.31 17.31 6.94
N PHE A 377 -4.84 16.23 7.58
CA PHE A 377 -5.47 15.82 8.84
C PHE A 377 -5.07 16.76 9.98
N GLN A 378 -5.87 16.78 11.05
CA GLN A 378 -5.58 17.58 12.23
C GLN A 378 -4.22 17.21 12.86
N TRP A 379 -3.86 15.93 12.80
CA TRP A 379 -2.62 15.33 13.32
C TRP A 379 -1.50 15.17 12.28
N SER A 380 -1.71 15.52 11.00
CA SER A 380 -0.65 15.51 10.00
C SER A 380 0.50 16.45 10.39
N GLU A 381 1.73 15.98 10.19
CA GLU A 381 2.99 16.73 10.34
C GLU A 381 3.08 17.95 9.41
#